data_AF-A0A1C6L242-F1
#
_entry.id   AF-A0A1C6L242-F1
#
_cell.length_a   1.000
_cell.length_b   1.000
_cell.length_c   1.000
_cell.angle_alpha   90.00
_cell.angle_beta   90.00
_cell.angle_gamma   90.00
#
_symmetry.space_group_name_H-M   'P 1'
#
loop_
_entity.id
_entity.type
_entity.pdbx_description
1 polymer ?
#
loop_
_entity_poly.entity_id
_entity_poly.type
_entity_poly.pdbx_seq_one_letter_code
_entity_poly.pdbx_strand_id
1 'polypeptide(L)'
;MNIPKLSFCITCMNRLNQIKETLPQNLRDNILFNEKIEFIVVDFATPGLQQWIKSEFEEELRSGYLKYYYTEELRYWHASIAKNTAHLLANNDILVNLDCDNYTGYNGGWFVICQFLKYGMNLVLHQESGDPFDGSFGRISICKKWFTAIGGYDENFEPTGYQDVDLMNRLKISGCHYIVMKDAEYNKAIYNTKEENILYTNSLYNTWKEMDRHNYNLSQENIKNGHIIANNGLLAIRKNIFDSNNKQVFSIGQIKNKISFNITCMNRRHHLEQTLVQNIEKNSIPGRVEFVLLDYNSTDGLEEWVKELQYYIDTGILVYYRTEEPLNYHRTHSRNMAFRLSTGDIVCNLDADNFLGEGFASYILDIFNQGDETFFCTPQYSERDVIGRICVRRKHFFTVNGYDETLSGYGLEDIDLYNRLEKVGLQQRLLPIGKYYSAIHHSHEERISHEYMGMHVEKIYLSYLNPYTTEVLLMYKNGKCNKALLRDNPHFYRNQTIQYNSQNEYILNSKNRIQRENDWVEIQWASLSEKASFYEVKSKELWSTVLLFLSESQNCVEINERDNKRRVVNQDGYGRGIVYKNLNNETLIELK
;
A
#
# COMPACT_ATOMS: atom_id res chain seq x y z
N MET A 1 -25.85 -8.49 -20.13
CA MET A 1 -25.10 -8.76 -18.88
C MET A 1 -23.70 -9.20 -19.26
N ASN A 2 -22.67 -8.72 -18.56
CA ASN A 2 -21.31 -9.22 -18.76
C ASN A 2 -21.20 -10.57 -18.04
N ILE A 3 -20.96 -11.66 -18.77
CA ILE A 3 -20.84 -13.01 -18.20
C ILE A 3 -19.41 -13.16 -17.66
N PRO A 4 -19.22 -13.45 -16.36
CA PRO A 4 -17.91 -13.57 -15.75
C PRO A 4 -17.12 -14.74 -16.34
N LYS A 5 -15.80 -14.64 -16.29
CA LYS A 5 -14.89 -15.73 -16.64
C LYS A 5 -14.46 -16.49 -15.38
N LEU A 6 -14.03 -17.73 -15.54
CA LEU A 6 -13.67 -18.64 -14.44
C LEU A 6 -12.27 -19.25 -14.64
N SER A 7 -11.50 -19.35 -13.56
CA SER A 7 -10.22 -20.07 -13.53
C SER A 7 -10.29 -21.23 -12.54
N PHE A 8 -10.03 -22.44 -13.02
CA PHE A 8 -9.75 -23.59 -12.17
C PHE A 8 -8.29 -23.59 -11.76
N CYS A 9 -8.02 -23.43 -10.47
CA CYS A 9 -6.69 -23.32 -9.88
C CYS A 9 -6.27 -24.69 -9.31
N ILE A 10 -5.40 -25.39 -10.06
CA ILE A 10 -4.88 -26.72 -9.74
C ILE A 10 -3.48 -26.62 -9.17
N THR A 11 -3.28 -27.30 -8.04
CA THR A 11 -1.97 -27.43 -7.38
C THR A 11 -1.53 -28.89 -7.40
N CYS A 12 -0.27 -29.16 -7.71
CA CYS A 12 0.25 -30.53 -7.80
C CYS A 12 1.66 -30.64 -7.22
N MET A 13 1.86 -31.59 -6.30
CA MET A 13 3.17 -32.01 -5.80
C MET A 13 3.15 -33.53 -5.61
N ASN A 14 4.05 -34.25 -6.28
CA ASN A 14 4.21 -35.71 -6.16
C ASN A 14 2.93 -36.53 -6.46
N ARG A 15 2.04 -36.01 -7.31
CA ARG A 15 0.72 -36.59 -7.59
C ARG A 15 0.47 -36.88 -9.08
N LEU A 16 1.54 -37.24 -9.81
CA LEU A 16 1.50 -37.44 -11.27
C LEU A 16 0.38 -38.40 -11.71
N ASN A 17 0.18 -39.51 -11.01
CA ASN A 17 -0.82 -40.51 -11.40
C ASN A 17 -2.25 -39.97 -11.30
N GLN A 18 -2.54 -39.13 -10.30
CA GLN A 18 -3.87 -38.58 -10.09
C GLN A 18 -4.19 -37.48 -11.10
N ILE A 19 -3.25 -36.56 -11.34
CA ILE A 19 -3.46 -35.50 -12.33
C ILE A 19 -3.55 -36.04 -13.76
N LYS A 20 -2.90 -37.18 -14.05
CA LYS A 20 -3.06 -37.92 -15.31
C LYS A 20 -4.48 -38.45 -15.52
N GLU A 21 -5.19 -38.74 -14.44
CA GLU A 21 -6.56 -39.23 -14.49
C GLU A 21 -7.57 -38.08 -14.63
N THR A 22 -7.39 -37.02 -13.84
CA THR A 22 -8.37 -35.94 -13.71
C THR A 22 -8.26 -34.86 -14.77
N LEU A 23 -7.06 -34.39 -15.10
CA LEU A 23 -6.87 -33.24 -15.99
C LEU A 23 -7.44 -33.46 -17.41
N PRO A 24 -7.19 -34.60 -18.11
CA PRO A 24 -7.79 -34.83 -19.42
C PRO A 24 -9.32 -34.87 -19.38
N GLN A 25 -9.91 -35.39 -18.30
CA GLN A 25 -11.36 -35.43 -18.14
C GLN A 25 -11.91 -34.02 -17.89
N ASN A 26 -11.30 -33.26 -16.98
CA ASN A 26 -11.72 -31.91 -16.63
C ASN A 26 -11.66 -30.95 -17.82
N LEU A 27 -10.62 -31.05 -18.66
CA LEU A 27 -10.51 -30.25 -19.89
C LEU A 27 -11.61 -30.59 -20.89
N ARG A 28 -11.88 -31.89 -21.11
CA ARG A 28 -12.96 -32.35 -22.01
C ARG A 28 -14.34 -31.94 -21.51
N ASP A 29 -14.58 -32.05 -20.21
CA ASP A 29 -15.88 -31.73 -19.61
C ASP A 29 -16.24 -30.25 -19.71
N ASN A 30 -15.27 -29.35 -19.89
CA ASN A 30 -15.49 -27.91 -19.92
C ASN A 30 -15.20 -27.27 -21.30
N ILE A 31 -14.88 -28.07 -22.31
CA ILE A 31 -14.42 -27.58 -23.62
C ILE A 31 -15.44 -26.69 -24.33
N LEU A 32 -16.73 -26.91 -24.08
CA LEU A 32 -17.84 -26.15 -24.70
C LEU A 32 -17.83 -24.66 -24.33
N PHE A 33 -17.17 -24.30 -23.22
CA PHE A 33 -17.11 -22.93 -22.70
C PHE A 33 -15.65 -22.47 -22.49
N ASN A 34 -14.73 -22.97 -23.31
CA ASN A 34 -13.31 -22.66 -23.21
C ASN A 34 -12.97 -21.18 -23.45
N GLU A 35 -13.89 -20.38 -24.02
CA GLU A 35 -13.74 -18.93 -24.11
C GLU A 35 -14.02 -18.19 -22.78
N LYS A 36 -14.65 -18.89 -21.82
CA LYS A 36 -15.01 -18.39 -20.48
C LYS A 36 -14.23 -19.06 -19.35
N ILE A 37 -13.70 -20.25 -19.59
CA ILE A 37 -13.05 -21.08 -18.57
C ILE A 37 -11.57 -21.23 -18.93
N GLU A 38 -10.70 -21.15 -17.93
CA GLU A 38 -9.30 -21.56 -18.05
C GLU A 38 -8.90 -22.51 -16.93
N PHE A 39 -7.89 -23.34 -17.18
CA PHE A 39 -7.25 -24.21 -16.20
C PHE A 39 -5.84 -23.73 -15.92
N ILE A 40 -5.51 -23.54 -14.66
CA ILE A 40 -4.20 -23.13 -14.18
C ILE A 40 -3.60 -24.29 -13.40
N VAL A 41 -2.59 -24.96 -13.95
CA VAL A 41 -1.85 -26.01 -13.24
C VAL A 41 -0.54 -25.43 -12.74
N VAL A 42 -0.33 -25.48 -11.42
CA VAL A 42 0.96 -25.15 -10.79
C VAL A 42 1.60 -26.40 -10.23
N ASP A 43 2.76 -26.72 -10.79
CA ASP A 43 3.59 -27.86 -10.43
C ASP A 43 4.69 -27.46 -9.45
N PHE A 44 4.63 -28.00 -8.24
CA PHE A 44 5.62 -27.80 -7.19
C PHE A 44 6.60 -28.98 -7.16
N ALA A 45 7.39 -29.10 -8.23
CA ALA A 45 8.45 -30.09 -8.40
C ALA A 45 7.99 -31.57 -8.48
N THR A 46 6.88 -31.85 -9.17
CA THR A 46 6.42 -33.22 -9.46
C THR A 46 7.25 -33.86 -10.59
N PRO A 47 7.97 -34.97 -10.33
CA PRO A 47 8.78 -35.62 -11.35
C PRO A 47 7.96 -36.04 -12.58
N GLY A 48 8.39 -35.65 -13.78
CA GLY A 48 7.78 -36.04 -15.05
C GLY A 48 6.49 -35.31 -15.44
N LEU A 49 5.93 -34.47 -14.56
CA LEU A 49 4.68 -33.75 -14.83
C LEU A 49 4.85 -32.74 -15.98
N GLN A 50 5.91 -31.94 -15.96
CA GLN A 50 6.21 -30.98 -17.03
C GLN A 50 6.27 -31.63 -18.41
N GLN A 51 7.01 -32.74 -18.53
CA GLN A 51 7.20 -33.44 -19.79
C GLN A 51 5.87 -33.99 -20.32
N TRP A 52 5.06 -34.59 -19.44
CA TRP A 52 3.76 -35.11 -19.80
C TRP A 52 2.77 -34.01 -20.22
N ILE A 53 2.73 -32.89 -19.50
CA ILE A 53 1.85 -31.77 -19.87
C ILE A 53 2.19 -31.23 -21.26
N LYS A 54 3.49 -31.09 -21.56
CA LYS A 54 3.96 -30.63 -22.86
C LYS A 54 3.64 -31.59 -24.00
N SER A 55 3.66 -32.91 -23.74
CA SER A 55 3.42 -33.91 -24.78
C SER A 55 1.93 -34.09 -25.08
N GLU A 56 1.07 -34.07 -24.05
CA GLU A 56 -0.35 -34.42 -24.24
C GLU A 56 -1.28 -33.23 -24.49
N PHE A 57 -0.90 -32.00 -24.10
CA PHE A 57 -1.81 -30.84 -24.11
C PHE A 57 -1.28 -29.62 -24.88
N GLU A 58 -0.55 -29.86 -25.97
CA GLU A 58 0.03 -28.79 -26.79
C GLU A 58 -1.04 -27.80 -27.30
N GLU A 59 -2.21 -28.30 -27.71
CA GLU A 59 -3.30 -27.47 -28.24
C GLU A 59 -3.97 -26.60 -27.17
N GLU A 60 -4.22 -27.16 -25.99
CA GLU A 60 -4.79 -26.45 -24.85
C GLU A 60 -3.83 -25.40 -24.29
N LEU A 61 -2.52 -25.70 -24.27
CA LEU A 61 -1.48 -24.74 -23.92
C LEU A 61 -1.43 -23.59 -24.92
N ARG A 62 -1.46 -23.90 -26.23
CA ARG A 62 -1.40 -22.90 -27.31
C ARG A 62 -2.63 -22.00 -27.32
N SER A 63 -3.82 -22.54 -27.06
CA SER A 63 -5.07 -21.76 -26.99
C SER A 63 -5.19 -20.91 -25.72
N GLY A 64 -4.40 -21.21 -24.69
CA GLY A 64 -4.49 -20.57 -23.38
C GLY A 64 -5.64 -21.10 -22.52
N TYR A 65 -6.34 -22.14 -22.98
CA TYR A 65 -7.37 -22.85 -22.21
C TYR A 65 -6.74 -23.61 -21.03
N LEU A 66 -5.54 -24.17 -21.24
CA LEU A 66 -4.67 -24.69 -20.19
C LEU A 66 -3.45 -23.76 -20.05
N LYS A 67 -3.12 -23.41 -18.82
CA LYS A 67 -1.86 -22.74 -18.47
C LYS A 67 -1.13 -23.61 -17.47
N TYR A 68 0.14 -23.85 -17.75
CA TYR A 68 1.02 -24.64 -16.90
C TYR A 68 2.16 -23.77 -16.39
N TYR A 69 2.37 -23.86 -15.09
CA TYR A 69 3.44 -23.19 -14.37
C TYR A 69 4.16 -24.20 -13.48
N TYR A 70 5.43 -23.97 -13.23
CA TYR A 70 6.19 -24.78 -12.29
C TYR A 70 7.17 -23.94 -11.45
N THR A 71 7.47 -24.42 -10.25
CA THR A 71 8.46 -23.83 -9.34
C THR A 71 9.03 -24.88 -8.39
N GLU A 72 10.28 -24.66 -7.98
CA GLU A 72 10.97 -25.48 -6.96
C GLU A 72 11.04 -24.79 -5.59
N GLU A 73 10.45 -23.58 -5.46
CA GLU A 73 10.50 -22.79 -4.22
C GLU A 73 9.73 -23.45 -3.06
N LEU A 74 8.72 -24.26 -3.38
CA LEU A 74 7.96 -25.01 -2.37
C LEU A 74 8.63 -26.37 -2.12
N ARG A 75 9.59 -26.41 -1.19
CA ARG A 75 10.34 -27.63 -0.87
C ARG A 75 9.49 -28.72 -0.19
N TYR A 76 8.54 -28.29 0.64
CA TYR A 76 7.62 -29.17 1.37
C TYR A 76 6.21 -28.69 1.10
N TRP A 77 5.25 -29.62 1.01
CA TRP A 77 3.86 -29.30 0.77
C TRP A 77 3.34 -28.34 1.84
N HIS A 78 2.67 -27.28 1.40
CA HIS A 78 1.96 -26.34 2.23
C HIS A 78 0.71 -25.85 1.49
N ALA A 79 -0.47 -26.25 1.96
CA ALA A 79 -1.74 -26.05 1.25
C ALA A 79 -2.01 -24.56 1.00
N SER A 80 -1.90 -23.70 2.01
CA SER A 80 -2.15 -22.26 1.84
C SER A 80 -1.23 -21.62 0.79
N ILE A 81 0.09 -21.83 0.87
CA ILE A 81 1.06 -21.28 -0.07
C ILE A 81 0.81 -21.80 -1.49
N ALA A 82 0.58 -23.11 -1.64
CA ALA A 82 0.33 -23.73 -2.94
C ALA A 82 -0.95 -23.18 -3.58
N LYS A 83 -2.06 -23.16 -2.83
CA LYS A 83 -3.35 -22.64 -3.29
C LYS A 83 -3.24 -21.16 -3.63
N ASN A 84 -2.67 -20.33 -2.75
CA ASN A 84 -2.47 -18.90 -3.04
C ASN A 84 -1.66 -18.67 -4.33
N THR A 85 -0.63 -19.49 -4.57
CA THR A 85 0.21 -19.38 -5.78
C THR A 85 -0.58 -19.68 -7.06
N ALA A 86 -1.39 -20.74 -7.07
CA ALA A 86 -2.26 -21.03 -8.22
C ALA A 86 -3.32 -19.93 -8.45
N HIS A 87 -3.93 -19.43 -7.37
CA HIS A 87 -4.92 -18.35 -7.45
C HIS A 87 -4.31 -17.02 -7.90
N LEU A 88 -3.04 -16.75 -7.55
CA LEU A 88 -2.32 -15.56 -7.99
C LEU A 88 -2.10 -15.56 -9.51
N LEU A 89 -1.81 -16.74 -10.08
CA LEU A 89 -1.53 -16.92 -11.51
C LEU A 89 -2.78 -16.99 -12.39
N ALA A 90 -3.96 -17.12 -11.78
CA ALA A 90 -5.25 -17.10 -12.46
C ALA A 90 -5.67 -15.68 -12.85
N ASN A 91 -6.29 -15.51 -14.03
CA ASN A 91 -6.61 -14.18 -14.58
C ASN A 91 -8.09 -13.81 -14.52
N ASN A 92 -8.99 -14.78 -14.33
CA ASN A 92 -10.42 -14.54 -14.49
C ASN A 92 -11.12 -14.03 -13.22
N ASP A 93 -12.39 -13.67 -13.38
CA ASP A 93 -13.22 -13.03 -12.34
C ASP A 93 -13.52 -13.99 -11.16
N ILE A 94 -13.79 -15.25 -11.47
CA ILE A 94 -14.10 -16.31 -10.51
C ILE A 94 -12.89 -17.24 -10.41
N LEU A 95 -12.44 -17.50 -9.19
CA LEU A 95 -11.39 -18.45 -8.87
C LEU A 95 -12.02 -19.68 -8.23
N VAL A 96 -11.60 -20.86 -8.67
CA VAL A 96 -12.03 -22.15 -8.10
C VAL A 96 -10.81 -22.92 -7.65
N ASN A 97 -10.70 -23.23 -6.36
CA ASN A 97 -9.70 -24.19 -5.91
C ASN A 97 -10.09 -25.60 -6.40
N LEU A 98 -9.20 -26.25 -7.14
CA LEU A 98 -9.42 -27.59 -7.68
C LEU A 98 -8.17 -28.45 -7.45
N ASP A 99 -8.19 -29.28 -6.42
CA ASP A 99 -7.04 -30.14 -6.10
C ASP A 99 -6.75 -31.12 -7.27
N CYS A 100 -5.51 -31.57 -7.46
CA CYS A 100 -5.15 -32.35 -8.66
C CYS A 100 -5.84 -33.72 -8.79
N ASP A 101 -6.50 -34.18 -7.73
CA ASP A 101 -7.28 -35.41 -7.63
C ASP A 101 -8.80 -35.17 -7.76
N ASN A 102 -9.22 -33.95 -8.10
CA ASN A 102 -10.62 -33.54 -8.18
C ASN A 102 -11.15 -33.54 -9.63
N TYR A 103 -12.40 -33.97 -9.81
CA TYR A 103 -13.14 -33.92 -11.08
C TYR A 103 -14.11 -32.74 -11.11
N THR A 104 -14.16 -31.95 -12.19
CA THR A 104 -15.08 -30.80 -12.28
C THR A 104 -16.54 -31.19 -12.49
N GLY A 105 -16.80 -32.35 -13.12
CA GLY A 105 -18.10 -32.71 -13.66
C GLY A 105 -18.36 -32.09 -15.05
N TYR A 106 -19.32 -32.65 -15.78
CA TYR A 106 -19.68 -32.22 -17.13
C TYR A 106 -20.22 -30.78 -17.12
N ASN A 107 -19.57 -29.87 -17.85
CA ASN A 107 -19.82 -28.42 -17.80
C ASN A 107 -19.71 -27.80 -16.40
N GLY A 108 -18.90 -28.38 -15.50
CA GLY A 108 -18.78 -27.93 -14.11
C GLY A 108 -18.42 -26.45 -13.95
N GLY A 109 -17.57 -25.90 -14.81
CA GLY A 109 -17.23 -24.47 -14.79
C GLY A 109 -18.41 -23.58 -15.21
N TRP A 110 -19.22 -24.02 -16.17
CA TRP A 110 -20.45 -23.31 -16.53
C TRP A 110 -21.49 -23.37 -15.41
N PHE A 111 -21.58 -24.51 -14.71
CA PHE A 111 -22.40 -24.65 -13.51
C PHE A 111 -22.01 -23.61 -12.45
N VAL A 112 -20.72 -23.45 -12.15
CA VAL A 112 -20.22 -22.44 -11.19
C VAL A 112 -20.56 -21.03 -11.66
N ILE A 113 -20.30 -20.69 -12.93
CA ILE A 113 -20.66 -19.38 -13.51
C ILE A 113 -22.15 -19.10 -13.32
N CYS A 114 -23.02 -20.08 -13.55
CA CYS A 114 -24.46 -19.93 -13.33
C CYS A 114 -24.81 -19.61 -11.88
N GLN A 115 -24.10 -20.18 -10.89
CA GLN A 115 -24.33 -19.84 -9.47
C GLN A 115 -23.94 -18.39 -9.18
N PHE A 116 -22.82 -17.90 -9.72
CA PHE A 116 -22.40 -16.50 -9.56
C PHE A 116 -23.35 -15.52 -10.27
N LEU A 117 -23.90 -15.89 -11.42
CA LEU A 117 -24.94 -15.10 -12.08
C LEU A 117 -26.25 -15.06 -11.27
N LYS A 118 -26.59 -16.15 -10.57
CA LYS A 118 -27.80 -16.27 -9.77
C LYS A 118 -27.72 -15.54 -8.43
N TYR A 119 -26.61 -15.71 -7.70
CA TYR A 119 -26.45 -15.21 -6.32
C TYR A 119 -25.56 -13.97 -6.22
N GLY A 120 -24.95 -13.54 -7.33
CA GLY A 120 -24.07 -12.36 -7.40
C GLY A 120 -22.59 -12.66 -7.09
N MET A 121 -21.75 -11.65 -7.30
CA MET A 121 -20.28 -11.76 -7.20
C MET A 121 -19.74 -11.78 -5.76
N ASN A 122 -20.61 -11.62 -4.75
CA ASN A 122 -20.25 -11.74 -3.33
C ASN A 122 -20.49 -13.17 -2.80
N LEU A 123 -20.54 -14.16 -3.69
CA LEU A 123 -20.77 -15.56 -3.38
C LEU A 123 -19.47 -16.28 -2.97
N VAL A 124 -19.57 -17.10 -1.93
CA VAL A 124 -18.65 -18.21 -1.62
C VAL A 124 -19.40 -19.50 -1.90
N LEU A 125 -19.05 -20.17 -2.99
CA LEU A 125 -19.65 -21.43 -3.38
C LEU A 125 -18.74 -22.58 -2.94
N HIS A 126 -19.24 -23.43 -2.04
CA HIS A 126 -18.53 -24.59 -1.55
C HIS A 126 -19.16 -25.86 -2.11
N GLN A 127 -18.42 -26.59 -2.94
CA GLN A 127 -18.87 -27.80 -3.63
C GLN A 127 -18.34 -29.04 -2.90
N GLU A 128 -19.10 -29.55 -1.94
CA GLU A 128 -18.69 -30.64 -1.04
C GLU A 128 -19.78 -31.70 -0.92
N SER A 129 -19.43 -32.95 -0.62
CA SER A 129 -20.39 -34.06 -0.60
C SER A 129 -21.14 -34.24 0.72
N GLY A 130 -20.68 -33.60 1.80
CA GLY A 130 -21.06 -33.86 3.18
C GLY A 130 -20.06 -34.74 3.92
N ASP A 131 -19.12 -35.39 3.22
CA ASP A 131 -18.05 -36.19 3.80
C ASP A 131 -16.72 -35.40 3.78
N PRO A 132 -16.19 -34.94 4.93
CA PRO A 132 -14.95 -34.16 4.98
C PRO A 132 -13.68 -34.99 4.63
N PHE A 133 -13.84 -36.29 4.36
CA PHE A 133 -12.75 -37.21 4.06
C PHE A 133 -12.70 -37.67 2.61
N ASP A 134 -13.65 -37.28 1.76
CA ASP A 134 -13.73 -37.77 0.37
C ASP A 134 -12.87 -36.99 -0.64
N GLY A 135 -12.20 -35.92 -0.19
CA GLY A 135 -11.33 -35.07 -1.02
C GLY A 135 -12.04 -33.91 -1.72
N SER A 136 -13.35 -33.73 -1.52
CA SER A 136 -14.12 -32.63 -2.14
C SER A 136 -14.11 -31.32 -1.36
N PHE A 137 -13.82 -31.37 -0.06
CA PHE A 137 -13.94 -30.24 0.87
C PHE A 137 -13.12 -28.99 0.49
N GLY A 138 -12.01 -29.16 -0.23
CA GLY A 138 -11.18 -28.05 -0.68
C GLY A 138 -11.81 -27.22 -1.82
N ARG A 139 -12.94 -27.64 -2.39
CA ARG A 139 -13.51 -27.05 -3.61
C ARG A 139 -14.35 -25.81 -3.33
N ILE A 140 -13.65 -24.68 -3.30
CA ILE A 140 -14.21 -23.37 -2.99
C ILE A 140 -14.10 -22.48 -4.23
N SER A 141 -15.22 -21.89 -4.64
CA SER A 141 -15.28 -20.88 -5.70
C SER A 141 -15.62 -19.51 -5.12
N ILE A 142 -14.85 -18.49 -5.51
CA ILE A 142 -14.94 -17.11 -5.00
C ILE A 142 -14.54 -16.10 -6.07
N CYS A 143 -15.04 -14.88 -5.95
CA CYS A 143 -14.58 -13.78 -6.80
C CYS A 143 -13.13 -13.41 -6.46
N LYS A 144 -12.29 -13.21 -7.49
CA LYS A 144 -10.88 -12.81 -7.35
C LYS A 144 -10.72 -11.55 -6.50
N LYS A 145 -11.61 -10.57 -6.68
CA LYS A 145 -11.63 -9.34 -5.86
C LYS A 145 -11.70 -9.65 -4.37
N TRP A 146 -12.58 -10.56 -3.96
CA TRP A 146 -12.74 -10.93 -2.56
C TRP A 146 -11.54 -11.72 -2.06
N PHE A 147 -11.06 -12.69 -2.83
CA PHE A 147 -9.85 -13.44 -2.50
C PHE A 147 -8.66 -12.51 -2.20
N THR A 148 -8.41 -11.53 -3.09
CA THR A 148 -7.34 -10.54 -2.90
C THR A 148 -7.61 -9.62 -1.71
N ALA A 149 -8.86 -9.17 -1.51
CA ALA A 149 -9.21 -8.23 -0.44
C ALA A 149 -8.96 -8.80 0.96
N ILE A 150 -9.20 -10.11 1.16
CA ILE A 150 -8.96 -10.78 2.45
C ILE A 150 -7.60 -11.46 2.55
N GLY A 151 -6.73 -11.27 1.56
CA GLY A 151 -5.37 -11.80 1.56
C GLY A 151 -5.22 -13.29 1.24
N GLY A 152 -6.25 -13.95 0.71
CA GLY A 152 -6.21 -15.38 0.36
C GLY A 152 -6.23 -16.33 1.57
N TYR A 153 -5.71 -17.55 1.40
CA TYR A 153 -5.51 -18.54 2.47
C TYR A 153 -4.39 -18.09 3.43
N ASP A 154 -4.51 -18.33 4.74
CA ASP A 154 -3.47 -17.92 5.70
C ASP A 154 -2.21 -18.79 5.59
N GLU A 155 -1.08 -18.18 5.22
CA GLU A 155 0.23 -18.84 5.06
C GLU A 155 1.00 -18.98 6.38
N ASN A 156 0.48 -18.44 7.50
CA ASN A 156 1.07 -18.67 8.83
C ASN A 156 0.58 -19.98 9.47
N PHE A 157 -0.38 -20.65 8.84
CA PHE A 157 -0.89 -21.93 9.32
C PHE A 157 0.15 -23.03 9.14
N GLU A 158 0.00 -24.10 9.95
CA GLU A 158 0.63 -25.37 9.66
C GLU A 158 0.23 -25.86 8.25
N PRO A 159 1.07 -26.68 7.60
CA PRO A 159 0.95 -27.04 6.18
C PRO A 159 -0.42 -27.49 5.67
N THR A 160 -1.28 -28.06 6.53
CA THR A 160 -2.63 -28.50 6.16
C THR A 160 -3.54 -28.54 7.39
N GLY A 161 -4.85 -28.59 7.16
CA GLY A 161 -5.85 -28.55 8.21
C GLY A 161 -6.39 -27.14 8.41
N TYR A 162 -7.71 -27.04 8.55
CA TYR A 162 -8.47 -25.82 8.81
C TYR A 162 -8.37 -24.63 7.83
N GLN A 163 -7.41 -24.60 6.90
CA GLN A 163 -7.17 -23.46 5.99
C GLN A 163 -8.38 -23.10 5.12
N ASP A 164 -9.14 -24.12 4.68
CA ASP A 164 -10.34 -23.94 3.87
C ASP A 164 -11.49 -23.33 4.71
N VAL A 165 -11.64 -23.79 5.95
CA VAL A 165 -12.66 -23.27 6.89
C VAL A 165 -12.36 -21.84 7.31
N ASP A 166 -11.10 -21.54 7.61
CA ASP A 166 -10.63 -20.20 7.93
C ASP A 166 -10.94 -19.20 6.79
N LEU A 167 -10.58 -19.54 5.54
CA LEU A 167 -10.86 -18.71 4.38
C LEU A 167 -12.36 -18.39 4.28
N MET A 168 -13.22 -19.42 4.38
CA MET A 168 -14.66 -19.26 4.33
C MET A 168 -15.21 -18.39 5.47
N ASN A 169 -14.66 -18.52 6.68
CA ASN A 169 -15.07 -17.72 7.83
C ASN A 169 -14.72 -16.25 7.65
N ARG A 170 -13.48 -15.93 7.22
CA ARG A 170 -13.05 -14.55 6.95
C ARG A 170 -13.87 -13.90 5.83
N LEU A 171 -14.23 -14.65 4.79
CA LEU A 171 -15.13 -14.17 3.72
C LEU A 171 -16.54 -13.85 4.23
N LYS A 172 -17.13 -14.72 5.07
CA LYS A 172 -18.45 -14.48 5.67
C LYS A 172 -18.45 -13.21 6.52
N ILE A 173 -17.42 -13.03 7.36
CA ILE A 173 -17.26 -11.82 8.19
C ILE A 173 -17.12 -10.57 7.31
N SER A 174 -16.47 -10.69 6.16
CA SER A 174 -16.30 -9.61 5.19
C SER A 174 -17.57 -9.31 4.35
N GLY A 175 -18.69 -9.99 4.61
CA GLY A 175 -19.97 -9.75 3.96
C GLY A 175 -20.26 -10.62 2.73
N CYS A 176 -19.47 -11.68 2.49
CA CYS A 176 -19.77 -12.64 1.43
C CYS A 176 -20.87 -13.63 1.85
N HIS A 177 -21.72 -14.00 0.91
CA HIS A 177 -22.80 -14.96 1.10
C HIS A 177 -22.27 -16.37 0.83
N TYR A 178 -22.41 -17.26 1.81
CA TYR A 178 -21.92 -18.63 1.73
C TYR A 178 -23.02 -19.61 1.33
N ILE A 179 -22.75 -20.42 0.30
CA ILE A 179 -23.67 -21.46 -0.19
C ILE A 179 -22.89 -22.76 -0.36
N VAL A 180 -23.51 -23.85 0.12
CA VAL A 180 -23.01 -25.22 -0.07
C VAL A 180 -23.81 -25.89 -1.18
N MET A 181 -23.14 -26.54 -2.13
CA MET A 181 -23.73 -27.37 -3.17
C MET A 181 -23.23 -28.82 -3.03
N LYS A 182 -24.17 -29.74 -2.78
CA LYS A 182 -23.88 -31.18 -2.56
C LYS A 182 -24.13 -32.05 -3.77
N ASP A 183 -23.95 -31.49 -4.95
CA ASP A 183 -24.21 -32.20 -6.20
C ASP A 183 -23.05 -33.16 -6.52
N ALA A 184 -23.34 -34.47 -6.48
CA ALA A 184 -22.41 -35.55 -6.75
C ALA A 184 -21.74 -35.45 -8.14
N GLU A 185 -22.39 -34.78 -9.10
CA GLU A 185 -21.83 -34.52 -10.42
C GLU A 185 -20.64 -33.53 -10.35
N TYR A 186 -20.69 -32.56 -9.43
CA TYR A 186 -19.78 -31.42 -9.37
C TYR A 186 -18.85 -31.40 -8.16
N ASN A 187 -18.80 -32.48 -7.36
CA ASN A 187 -17.95 -32.59 -6.17
C ASN A 187 -17.15 -33.91 -6.08
N LYS A 188 -17.05 -34.69 -7.16
CA LYS A 188 -16.30 -35.96 -7.17
C LYS A 188 -14.77 -35.76 -7.06
N ALA A 189 -14.09 -36.62 -6.31
CA ALA A 189 -12.63 -36.67 -6.19
C ALA A 189 -12.11 -38.13 -6.13
N ILE A 190 -10.82 -38.32 -6.41
CA ILE A 190 -10.12 -39.58 -6.13
C ILE A 190 -9.86 -39.63 -4.62
N TYR A 191 -10.27 -40.74 -3.98
CA TYR A 191 -10.11 -40.92 -2.55
C TYR A 191 -8.63 -40.98 -2.14
N ASN A 192 -8.28 -40.26 -1.07
CA ASN A 192 -6.95 -40.26 -0.46
C ASN A 192 -7.06 -40.37 1.06
N THR A 193 -6.12 -41.09 1.68
CA THR A 193 -5.99 -41.11 3.14
C THR A 193 -5.43 -39.78 3.66
N LYS A 194 -5.63 -39.48 4.94
CA LYS A 194 -5.07 -38.24 5.54
C LYS A 194 -3.56 -38.35 5.73
N GLU A 195 -3.04 -39.57 5.90
CA GLU A 195 -1.61 -39.89 5.96
C GLU A 195 -0.90 -39.51 4.65
N GLU A 196 -1.49 -39.85 3.50
CA GLU A 196 -0.98 -39.47 2.18
C GLU A 196 -0.98 -37.95 1.96
N ASN A 197 -1.91 -37.23 2.60
CA ASN A 197 -2.00 -35.77 2.51
C ASN A 197 -0.91 -35.05 3.32
N ILE A 198 -0.31 -35.69 4.33
CA ILE A 198 0.71 -35.07 5.19
C ILE A 198 2.14 -35.57 4.91
N LEU A 199 2.31 -36.61 4.08
CA LEU A 199 3.59 -37.29 3.83
C LEU A 199 4.75 -36.36 3.41
N TYR A 200 4.44 -35.30 2.67
CA TYR A 200 5.42 -34.33 2.14
C TYR A 200 5.39 -32.97 2.84
N THR A 201 4.72 -32.88 4.00
CA THR A 201 4.68 -31.64 4.80
C THR A 201 5.88 -31.55 5.73
N ASN A 202 6.25 -30.33 6.10
CA ASN A 202 7.23 -30.08 7.16
C ASN A 202 6.53 -29.36 8.31
N SER A 203 6.02 -30.14 9.26
CA SER A 203 5.28 -29.64 10.43
C SER A 203 5.97 -30.11 11.71
N LEU A 204 5.80 -29.33 12.78
CA LEU A 204 6.15 -29.74 14.14
C LEU A 204 5.19 -30.79 14.71
N TYR A 205 4.05 -31.00 14.05
CA TYR A 205 3.01 -31.95 14.43
C TYR A 205 3.10 -33.25 13.62
N ASN A 206 2.73 -34.37 14.24
CA ASN A 206 2.86 -35.70 13.64
C ASN A 206 1.58 -36.14 12.91
N THR A 207 0.46 -35.47 13.13
CA THR A 207 -0.83 -35.86 12.57
C THR A 207 -1.59 -34.68 11.96
N TRP A 208 -2.42 -34.97 10.95
CA TRP A 208 -3.33 -33.98 10.36
C TRP A 208 -4.25 -33.34 11.41
N LYS A 209 -4.73 -34.12 12.40
CA LYS A 209 -5.64 -33.63 13.46
C LYS A 209 -4.97 -32.62 14.39
N GLU A 210 -3.67 -32.74 14.61
CA GLU A 210 -2.90 -31.80 15.44
C GLU A 210 -2.72 -30.47 14.71
N MET A 211 -2.32 -30.51 13.43
CA MET A 211 -2.22 -29.31 12.59
C MET A 211 -3.59 -28.61 12.45
N ASP A 212 -4.65 -29.38 12.18
CA ASP A 212 -6.02 -28.86 12.07
C ASP A 212 -6.47 -28.15 13.37
N ARG A 213 -6.18 -28.75 14.53
CA ARG A 213 -6.47 -28.12 15.83
C ARG A 213 -5.64 -26.87 16.09
N HIS A 214 -4.35 -26.88 15.72
CA HIS A 214 -3.49 -25.72 15.86
C HIS A 214 -4.01 -24.55 15.00
N ASN A 215 -4.25 -24.82 13.72
CA ASN A 215 -4.76 -23.85 12.76
C ASN A 215 -6.15 -23.33 13.16
N TYR A 216 -7.02 -24.20 13.69
CA TYR A 216 -8.29 -23.78 14.29
C TYR A 216 -8.08 -22.73 15.39
N ASN A 217 -7.22 -23.02 16.37
CA ASN A 217 -6.99 -22.11 17.49
C ASN A 217 -6.43 -20.77 17.01
N LEU A 218 -5.45 -20.79 16.10
CA LEU A 218 -4.86 -19.59 15.52
C LEU A 218 -5.89 -18.76 14.74
N SER A 219 -6.73 -19.41 13.92
CA SER A 219 -7.84 -18.76 13.21
C SER A 219 -8.83 -18.10 14.17
N GLN A 220 -9.23 -18.79 15.23
CA GLN A 220 -10.16 -18.24 16.22
C GLN A 220 -9.57 -17.03 16.96
N GLU A 221 -8.29 -17.07 17.30
CA GLU A 221 -7.59 -15.95 17.92
C GLU A 221 -7.53 -14.74 16.98
N ASN A 222 -7.12 -14.96 15.73
CA ASN A 222 -7.06 -13.92 14.69
C ASN A 222 -8.43 -13.27 14.48
N ILE A 223 -9.49 -14.07 14.29
CA ILE A 223 -10.86 -13.58 14.09
C ILE A 223 -11.34 -12.79 15.31
N LYS A 224 -11.10 -13.29 16.53
CA LYS A 224 -11.49 -12.60 17.78
C LYS A 224 -10.82 -11.23 17.92
N ASN A 225 -9.58 -11.11 17.46
CA ASN A 225 -8.82 -9.86 17.47
C ASN A 225 -9.12 -8.94 16.28
N GLY A 226 -10.06 -9.32 15.39
CA GLY A 226 -10.41 -8.54 14.21
C GLY A 226 -9.41 -8.68 13.04
N HIS A 227 -8.45 -9.61 13.13
CA HIS A 227 -7.48 -9.89 12.07
C HIS A 227 -8.09 -10.81 11.00
N ILE A 228 -8.92 -10.25 10.12
CA ILE A 228 -9.63 -10.99 9.07
C ILE A 228 -8.95 -10.94 7.69
N ILE A 229 -7.84 -10.21 7.56
CA ILE A 229 -7.03 -10.12 6.35
C ILE A 229 -5.74 -10.92 6.58
N ALA A 230 -5.52 -11.96 5.77
CA ALA A 230 -4.33 -12.81 5.87
C ALA A 230 -3.11 -12.23 5.13
N ASN A 231 -1.92 -12.75 5.44
CA ASN A 231 -0.66 -12.56 4.70
C ASN A 231 -0.14 -11.12 4.58
N ASN A 232 -0.73 -10.14 5.27
CA ASN A 232 -0.25 -8.76 5.33
C ASN A 232 0.10 -8.15 3.95
N GLY A 233 -0.68 -8.49 2.91
CA GLY A 233 -0.52 -7.99 1.55
C GLY A 233 0.56 -8.68 0.69
N LEU A 234 1.25 -9.70 1.22
CA LEU A 234 2.26 -10.50 0.49
C LEU A 234 1.82 -11.97 0.49
N LEU A 235 1.05 -12.35 -0.52
CA LEU A 235 0.56 -13.71 -0.72
C LEU A 235 1.37 -14.45 -1.80
N ALA A 236 1.52 -15.75 -1.63
CA ALA A 236 2.08 -16.74 -2.55
C ALA A 236 3.59 -16.64 -2.83
N ILE A 237 4.08 -17.67 -3.51
CA ILE A 237 5.38 -17.64 -4.18
C ILE A 237 5.30 -16.66 -5.36
N ARG A 238 6.27 -15.73 -5.43
CA ARG A 238 6.35 -14.67 -6.46
C ARG A 238 7.70 -14.60 -7.15
N LYS A 239 8.54 -15.61 -6.95
CA LYS A 239 9.89 -15.71 -7.53
C LYS A 239 10.05 -17.10 -8.12
N ASN A 240 10.91 -17.21 -9.13
CA ASN A 240 11.30 -18.51 -9.71
C ASN A 240 10.09 -19.39 -10.09
N ILE A 241 9.03 -18.77 -10.62
CA ILE A 241 7.90 -19.45 -11.26
C ILE A 241 8.08 -19.32 -12.77
N PHE A 242 8.01 -20.44 -13.46
CA PHE A 242 8.25 -20.55 -14.89
C PHE A 242 7.01 -21.09 -15.59
N ASP A 243 6.76 -20.65 -16.82
CA ASP A 243 5.70 -21.19 -17.67
C ASP A 243 6.14 -22.46 -18.43
N SER A 244 5.24 -23.02 -19.23
CA SER A 244 5.53 -24.17 -20.09
C SER A 244 6.70 -23.94 -21.05
N ASN A 245 7.06 -22.71 -21.40
CA ASN A 245 8.20 -22.40 -22.28
C ASN A 245 9.49 -22.11 -21.50
N ASN A 246 9.53 -22.45 -20.21
CA ASN A 246 10.62 -22.14 -19.28
C ASN A 246 10.89 -20.63 -19.14
N LYS A 247 9.90 -19.79 -19.45
CA LYS A 247 9.99 -18.35 -19.25
C LYS A 247 9.51 -18.02 -17.85
N GLN A 248 10.30 -17.25 -17.11
CA GLN A 248 9.92 -16.80 -15.78
C GLN A 248 8.73 -15.82 -15.85
N VAL A 249 7.63 -16.18 -15.18
CA VAL A 249 6.34 -15.48 -15.22
C VAL A 249 6.42 -14.20 -14.38
N PHE A 250 6.95 -14.31 -13.17
CA PHE A 250 7.36 -13.16 -12.36
C PHE A 250 8.81 -12.81 -12.68
N SER A 251 9.03 -12.30 -13.88
CA SER A 251 10.28 -11.65 -14.23
C SER A 251 10.12 -10.14 -14.01
N ILE A 252 11.20 -9.50 -13.56
CA ILE A 252 11.36 -8.03 -13.52
C ILE A 252 10.94 -7.37 -14.85
N GLY A 253 10.90 -8.12 -15.96
CA GLY A 253 10.41 -7.70 -17.27
C GLY A 253 8.89 -7.52 -17.45
N GLN A 254 8.02 -8.12 -16.62
CA GLN A 254 6.55 -7.96 -16.76
C GLN A 254 5.96 -6.81 -15.93
N ILE A 255 6.67 -6.37 -14.89
CA ILE A 255 6.34 -5.14 -14.16
C ILE A 255 6.47 -3.99 -15.16
N LYS A 256 5.38 -3.34 -15.60
CA LYS A 256 5.52 -2.25 -16.59
C LYS A 256 6.07 -1.00 -15.96
N ASN A 257 5.52 -0.65 -14.81
CA ASN A 257 5.80 0.60 -14.13
C ASN A 257 7.14 0.57 -13.39
N LYS A 258 7.82 1.72 -13.34
CA LYS A 258 8.89 2.02 -12.38
C LYS A 258 8.33 2.86 -11.23
N ILE A 259 8.78 2.64 -10.00
CA ILE A 259 8.45 3.46 -8.84
C ILE A 259 9.67 4.25 -8.36
N SER A 260 9.45 5.52 -8.02
CA SER A 260 10.45 6.39 -7.40
C SER A 260 10.03 6.73 -5.98
N PHE A 261 10.87 6.39 -5.01
CA PHE A 261 10.73 6.84 -3.62
C PHE A 261 11.47 8.16 -3.46
N ASN A 262 10.73 9.25 -3.35
CA ASN A 262 11.24 10.61 -3.25
C ASN A 262 11.42 10.97 -1.78
N ILE A 263 12.66 11.30 -1.41
CA ILE A 263 13.07 11.61 -0.05
C ILE A 263 13.65 13.01 -0.07
N THR A 264 13.15 13.89 0.78
CA THR A 264 13.67 15.25 0.96
C THR A 264 14.29 15.37 2.34
N CYS A 265 15.48 15.96 2.42
CA CYS A 265 16.20 16.09 3.69
C CYS A 265 16.83 17.48 3.81
N MET A 266 16.69 18.09 4.99
CA MET A 266 17.47 19.26 5.39
C MET A 266 17.87 19.06 6.86
N ASN A 267 19.16 18.83 7.10
CA ASN A 267 19.71 18.64 8.45
C ASN A 267 19.08 17.49 9.25
N ARG A 268 18.76 16.36 8.59
CA ARG A 268 18.21 15.15 9.22
C ARG A 268 19.00 13.90 8.83
N ARG A 269 20.31 14.03 8.63
CA ARG A 269 21.21 12.91 8.29
C ARG A 269 21.05 11.73 9.25
N HIS A 270 20.92 11.98 10.56
CA HIS A 270 20.78 10.93 11.58
C HIS A 270 19.53 10.06 11.41
N HIS A 271 18.48 10.56 10.76
CA HIS A 271 17.32 9.74 10.37
C HIS A 271 17.61 8.91 9.14
N LEU A 272 18.23 9.49 8.11
CA LEU A 272 18.59 8.76 6.89
C LEU A 272 19.59 7.63 7.14
N GLU A 273 20.53 7.83 8.06
CA GLU A 273 21.47 6.79 8.50
C GLU A 273 20.77 5.54 9.03
N GLN A 274 19.57 5.70 9.59
CA GLN A 274 18.78 4.58 10.10
C GLN A 274 17.85 3.99 9.03
N THR A 275 17.29 4.81 8.15
CA THR A 275 16.19 4.42 7.26
C THR A 275 16.62 4.07 5.83
N LEU A 276 17.51 4.86 5.21
CA LEU A 276 17.71 4.84 3.76
C LEU A 276 18.27 3.50 3.27
N VAL A 277 19.36 3.02 3.87
CA VAL A 277 20.01 1.75 3.47
C VAL A 277 19.04 0.58 3.66
N GLN A 278 18.34 0.53 4.80
CA GLN A 278 17.34 -0.52 5.04
C GLN A 278 16.19 -0.48 4.05
N ASN A 279 15.70 0.71 3.71
CA ASN A 279 14.63 0.88 2.74
C ASN A 279 15.10 0.40 1.36
N ILE A 280 16.33 0.76 0.96
CA ILE A 280 16.96 0.29 -0.28
C ILE A 280 17.04 -1.24 -0.30
N GLU A 281 17.68 -1.85 0.69
CA GLU A 281 17.93 -3.31 0.70
C GLU A 281 16.64 -4.13 0.68
N LYS A 282 15.62 -3.69 1.42
CA LYS A 282 14.34 -4.41 1.57
C LYS A 282 13.35 -4.19 0.42
N ASN A 283 13.63 -3.26 -0.50
CA ASN A 283 12.70 -2.86 -1.55
C ASN A 283 13.31 -2.71 -2.94
N SER A 284 14.62 -2.90 -3.10
CA SER A 284 15.28 -2.77 -4.40
C SER A 284 14.81 -3.85 -5.37
N ILE A 285 14.29 -3.40 -6.51
CA ILE A 285 13.96 -4.25 -7.66
C ILE A 285 14.69 -3.64 -8.86
N PRO A 286 15.75 -4.29 -9.37
CA PRO A 286 16.58 -3.75 -10.44
C PRO A 286 15.75 -3.23 -11.63
N GLY A 287 16.01 -1.99 -12.03
CA GLY A 287 15.31 -1.32 -13.14
C GLY A 287 13.85 -0.93 -12.86
N ARG A 288 13.29 -1.27 -11.70
CA ARG A 288 11.88 -0.97 -11.34
C ARG A 288 11.73 -0.08 -10.12
N VAL A 289 12.76 0.06 -9.32
CA VAL A 289 12.77 0.91 -8.12
C VAL A 289 13.96 1.85 -8.20
N GLU A 290 13.72 3.11 -7.88
CA GLU A 290 14.77 4.07 -7.54
C GLU A 290 14.40 4.83 -6.26
N PHE A 291 15.42 5.24 -5.53
CA PHE A 291 15.34 6.15 -4.39
C PHE A 291 15.94 7.48 -4.82
N VAL A 292 15.15 8.55 -4.76
CA VAL A 292 15.56 9.91 -5.14
C VAL A 292 15.73 10.71 -3.86
N LEU A 293 16.97 10.94 -3.44
CA LEU A 293 17.29 11.75 -2.27
C LEU A 293 17.62 13.18 -2.71
N LEU A 294 16.79 14.13 -2.31
CA LEU A 294 17.06 15.56 -2.43
C LEU A 294 17.60 16.10 -1.10
N ASP A 295 18.89 16.41 -1.09
CA ASP A 295 19.53 17.26 -0.09
C ASP A 295 19.16 18.72 -0.34
N TYR A 296 18.29 19.22 0.52
CA TYR A 296 17.67 20.52 0.46
C TYR A 296 18.50 21.55 1.23
N ASN A 297 19.79 21.64 0.88
CA ASN A 297 20.81 22.52 1.49
C ASN A 297 21.16 22.16 2.95
N SER A 298 21.49 20.90 3.21
CA SER A 298 21.92 20.43 4.52
C SER A 298 23.35 20.89 4.86
N THR A 299 23.59 21.05 6.15
CA THR A 299 24.85 21.51 6.78
C THR A 299 25.38 20.53 7.83
N ASP A 300 24.68 19.40 8.02
CA ASP A 300 24.99 18.34 9.00
C ASP A 300 25.90 17.24 8.45
N GLY A 301 26.57 17.50 7.32
CA GLY A 301 27.47 16.56 6.66
C GLY A 301 26.75 15.46 5.87
N LEU A 302 25.55 15.75 5.35
CA LEU A 302 24.76 14.79 4.57
C LEU A 302 25.47 14.37 3.27
N GLU A 303 26.07 15.30 2.52
CA GLU A 303 26.79 14.97 1.29
C GLU A 303 27.98 14.03 1.57
N GLU A 304 28.74 14.29 2.63
CA GLU A 304 29.87 13.45 3.05
C GLU A 304 29.42 12.03 3.35
N TRP A 305 28.29 11.86 4.02
CA TRP A 305 27.72 10.55 4.29
C TRP A 305 27.22 9.85 3.01
N VAL A 306 26.58 10.60 2.10
CA VAL A 306 26.11 10.03 0.83
C VAL A 306 27.26 9.52 -0.04
N LYS A 307 28.47 10.10 0.07
CA LYS A 307 29.69 9.56 -0.58
C LYS A 307 30.00 8.11 -0.15
N GLU A 308 29.65 7.72 1.08
CA GLU A 308 29.81 6.34 1.54
C GLU A 308 28.81 5.37 0.88
N LEU A 309 27.73 5.90 0.29
CA LEU A 309 26.68 5.15 -0.43
C LEU A 309 26.92 5.08 -1.94
N GLN A 310 28.14 5.36 -2.41
CA GLN A 310 28.49 5.43 -3.84
C GLN A 310 28.06 4.19 -4.63
N TYR A 311 28.14 3.00 -4.03
CA TYR A 311 27.67 1.76 -4.65
C TYR A 311 26.21 1.81 -5.12
N TYR A 312 25.30 2.38 -4.33
CA TYR A 312 23.90 2.52 -4.72
C TYR A 312 23.69 3.59 -5.80
N ILE A 313 24.54 4.61 -5.83
CA ILE A 313 24.55 5.64 -6.87
C ILE A 313 25.02 5.05 -8.20
N ASP A 314 26.10 4.29 -8.19
CA ASP A 314 26.69 3.67 -9.39
C ASP A 314 25.75 2.64 -10.03
N THR A 315 24.99 1.92 -9.21
CA THR A 315 23.96 0.97 -9.68
C THR A 315 22.68 1.66 -10.17
N GLY A 316 22.53 2.96 -9.93
CA GLY A 316 21.33 3.73 -10.25
C GLY A 316 20.12 3.45 -9.35
N ILE A 317 20.32 2.71 -8.25
CA ILE A 317 19.27 2.47 -7.24
C ILE A 317 19.01 3.73 -6.42
N LEU A 318 20.08 4.45 -6.05
CA LEU A 318 20.02 5.74 -5.39
C LEU A 318 20.37 6.84 -6.40
N VAL A 319 19.55 7.88 -6.45
CA VAL A 319 19.82 9.11 -7.21
C VAL A 319 19.87 10.25 -6.21
N TYR A 320 21.03 10.88 -6.09
CA TYR A 320 21.24 11.98 -5.16
C TYR A 320 21.17 13.31 -5.90
N TYR A 321 20.42 14.26 -5.35
CA TYR A 321 20.37 15.64 -5.80
C TYR A 321 20.67 16.56 -4.62
N ARG A 322 21.38 17.66 -4.87
CA ARG A 322 21.67 18.69 -3.87
C ARG A 322 21.31 20.07 -4.42
N THR A 323 20.65 20.90 -3.62
CA THR A 323 20.47 22.33 -3.88
C THR A 323 21.16 23.16 -2.80
N GLU A 324 21.54 24.39 -3.14
CA GLU A 324 22.23 25.33 -2.25
C GLU A 324 21.41 26.62 -2.02
N GLU A 325 20.26 26.77 -2.69
CA GLU A 325 19.48 28.01 -2.70
C GLU A 325 18.59 28.21 -1.45
N PRO A 326 17.85 27.20 -0.96
CA PRO A 326 16.92 27.39 0.15
C PRO A 326 17.65 27.59 1.48
N LEU A 327 17.29 28.65 2.22
CA LEU A 327 17.83 28.92 3.57
C LEU A 327 16.99 28.33 4.70
N ASN A 328 15.75 27.96 4.41
CA ASN A 328 14.82 27.33 5.34
C ASN A 328 14.18 26.13 4.63
N TYR A 329 13.79 25.12 5.40
CA TYR A 329 13.08 23.97 4.88
C TYR A 329 11.69 24.36 4.39
N HIS A 330 11.45 24.15 3.10
CA HIS A 330 10.16 24.42 2.46
C HIS A 330 9.57 23.11 1.94
N ARG A 331 8.74 22.48 2.77
CA ARG A 331 8.27 21.10 2.59
C ARG A 331 7.62 20.81 1.24
N THR A 332 6.72 21.67 0.78
CA THR A 332 6.00 21.48 -0.49
C THR A 332 6.89 21.67 -1.71
N HIS A 333 7.75 22.69 -1.68
CA HIS A 333 8.75 22.96 -2.72
C HIS A 333 9.80 21.85 -2.83
N SER A 334 10.38 21.40 -1.71
CA SER A 334 11.36 20.30 -1.73
C SER A 334 10.75 19.01 -2.29
N ARG A 335 9.52 18.66 -1.88
CA ARG A 335 8.80 17.49 -2.41
C ARG A 335 8.52 17.64 -3.90
N ASN A 336 8.09 18.82 -4.34
CA ASN A 336 7.88 19.12 -5.76
C ASN A 336 9.16 18.95 -6.58
N MET A 337 10.30 19.46 -6.10
CA MET A 337 11.60 19.27 -6.76
C MET A 337 11.94 17.78 -6.89
N ALA A 338 11.89 17.03 -5.78
CA ALA A 338 12.22 15.60 -5.78
C ALA A 338 11.31 14.81 -6.74
N PHE A 339 9.99 15.04 -6.69
CA PHE A 339 9.03 14.42 -7.58
C PHE A 339 9.32 14.75 -9.05
N ARG A 340 9.65 16.00 -9.38
CA ARG A 340 10.01 16.40 -10.76
C ARG A 340 11.28 15.70 -11.25
N LEU A 341 12.29 15.57 -10.39
CA LEU A 341 13.59 14.96 -10.69
C LEU A 341 13.55 13.44 -10.83
N SER A 342 12.53 12.79 -10.27
CA SER A 342 12.34 11.35 -10.40
C SER A 342 11.91 10.92 -11.82
N THR A 343 12.06 9.62 -12.11
CA THR A 343 11.82 9.05 -13.44
C THR A 343 10.75 7.94 -13.47
N GLY A 344 10.26 7.51 -12.31
CA GLY A 344 9.27 6.45 -12.18
C GLY A 344 7.89 6.86 -12.69
N ASP A 345 7.16 5.90 -13.27
CA ASP A 345 5.75 6.05 -13.65
C ASP A 345 4.85 6.24 -12.41
N ILE A 346 5.32 5.75 -11.27
CA ILE A 346 4.73 5.93 -9.94
C ILE A 346 5.72 6.75 -9.11
N VAL A 347 5.21 7.81 -8.49
CA VAL A 347 5.99 8.62 -7.55
C VAL A 347 5.45 8.39 -6.15
N CYS A 348 6.37 8.18 -5.21
CA CYS A 348 6.07 8.00 -3.81
C CYS A 348 6.76 9.08 -2.96
N ASN A 349 6.06 9.71 -2.02
CA ASN A 349 6.74 10.50 -1.00
C ASN A 349 7.19 9.58 0.14
N LEU A 350 8.46 9.67 0.53
CA LEU A 350 9.06 8.92 1.62
C LEU A 350 9.85 9.88 2.51
N ASP A 351 9.31 10.23 3.66
CA ASP A 351 10.00 11.12 4.60
C ASP A 351 11.29 10.45 5.14
N ALA A 352 12.29 11.25 5.51
CA ALA A 352 13.63 10.77 5.89
C ALA A 352 13.64 9.84 7.13
N ASP A 353 12.61 9.94 7.97
CA ASP A 353 12.41 9.19 9.20
C ASP A 353 11.50 7.96 9.04
N ASN A 354 11.02 7.68 7.82
CA ASN A 354 10.05 6.64 7.55
C ASN A 354 10.74 5.33 7.10
N PHE A 355 10.24 4.20 7.60
CA PHE A 355 10.55 2.87 7.06
C PHE A 355 9.43 2.40 6.12
N LEU A 356 9.83 1.83 4.98
CA LEU A 356 8.90 1.24 4.02
C LEU A 356 8.38 -0.12 4.48
N GLY A 357 9.19 -0.89 5.22
CA GLY A 357 8.96 -2.32 5.47
C GLY A 357 9.40 -3.19 4.28
N GLU A 358 9.50 -4.50 4.51
CA GLU A 358 9.94 -5.45 3.47
C GLU A 358 8.87 -5.71 2.42
N GLY A 359 9.26 -5.58 1.14
CA GLY A 359 8.42 -5.87 -0.01
C GLY A 359 7.36 -4.80 -0.33
N PHE A 360 7.41 -3.63 0.29
CA PHE A 360 6.50 -2.52 -0.01
C PHE A 360 6.53 -2.11 -1.48
N ALA A 361 7.72 -2.03 -2.08
CA ALA A 361 7.84 -1.69 -3.50
C ALA A 361 7.16 -2.72 -4.41
N SER A 362 7.33 -4.01 -4.13
CA SER A 362 6.63 -5.07 -4.86
C SER A 362 5.12 -4.93 -4.73
N TYR A 363 4.64 -4.69 -3.50
CA TYR A 363 3.21 -4.51 -3.23
C TYR A 363 2.61 -3.34 -4.03
N ILE A 364 3.27 -2.18 -4.05
CA ILE A 364 2.81 -1.03 -4.82
C ILE A 364 2.86 -1.30 -6.33
N LEU A 365 3.96 -1.87 -6.82
CA LEU A 365 4.07 -2.22 -8.24
C LEU A 365 2.98 -3.21 -8.66
N ASP A 366 2.69 -4.21 -7.84
CA ASP A 366 1.64 -5.19 -8.11
C ASP A 366 0.25 -4.54 -8.24
N ILE A 367 -0.06 -3.58 -7.37
CA ILE A 367 -1.36 -2.86 -7.43
C ILE A 367 -1.43 -1.94 -8.65
N PHE A 368 -0.37 -1.19 -8.93
CA PHE A 368 -0.36 -0.24 -10.05
C PHE A 368 -0.19 -0.92 -11.42
N ASN A 369 0.20 -2.21 -11.48
CA ASN A 369 0.26 -2.97 -12.73
C ASN A 369 -1.07 -3.66 -13.09
N GLN A 370 -2.08 -3.67 -12.21
CA GLN A 370 -3.37 -4.35 -12.45
C GLN A 370 -4.29 -3.67 -13.49
N GLY A 371 -3.83 -2.63 -14.19
CA GLY A 371 -4.55 -1.97 -15.30
C GLY A 371 -5.56 -0.89 -14.90
N ASP A 372 -5.89 -0.79 -13.61
CA ASP A 372 -6.66 0.34 -13.08
C ASP A 372 -5.76 1.59 -12.96
N GLU A 373 -6.22 2.71 -13.50
CA GLU A 373 -5.50 3.98 -13.49
C GLU A 373 -6.21 5.08 -12.70
N THR A 374 -7.36 4.81 -12.08
CA THR A 374 -8.21 5.84 -11.47
C THR A 374 -8.03 5.95 -9.97
N PHE A 375 -6.84 5.67 -9.43
CA PHE A 375 -6.61 5.70 -7.98
C PHE A 375 -5.21 6.20 -7.59
N PHE A 376 -5.09 6.54 -6.31
CA PHE A 376 -3.82 6.75 -5.60
C PHE A 376 -3.89 6.07 -4.22
N CYS A 377 -2.74 5.81 -3.60
CA CYS A 377 -2.66 5.12 -2.31
C CYS A 377 -2.08 6.04 -1.23
N THR A 378 -2.66 6.00 -0.04
CA THR A 378 -2.19 6.71 1.16
C THR A 378 -2.29 5.82 2.40
N PRO A 379 -1.54 6.10 3.47
CA PRO A 379 -1.76 5.55 4.79
C PRO A 379 -3.14 5.82 5.35
N GLN A 380 -3.49 5.10 6.42
CA GLN A 380 -4.57 5.48 7.30
C GLN A 380 -4.23 6.76 8.09
N TYR A 381 -5.22 7.62 8.28
CA TYR A 381 -5.07 8.88 9.02
C TYR A 381 -4.83 8.69 10.53
N SER A 382 -5.04 7.49 11.06
CA SER A 382 -4.65 7.16 12.45
C SER A 382 -3.13 7.17 12.65
N GLU A 383 -2.36 7.04 11.58
CA GLU A 383 -0.91 6.83 11.62
C GLU A 383 -0.17 8.12 11.28
N ARG A 384 -0.19 9.07 12.23
CA ARG A 384 0.21 10.47 12.03
C ARG A 384 1.58 10.65 11.38
N ASP A 385 2.58 9.88 11.82
CA ASP A 385 3.98 10.07 11.43
C ASP A 385 4.31 9.55 10.03
N VAL A 386 3.36 8.85 9.39
CA VAL A 386 3.51 8.38 8.00
C VAL A 386 2.52 9.01 7.03
N ILE A 387 1.57 9.85 7.49
CA ILE A 387 0.48 10.42 6.68
C ILE A 387 0.96 11.01 5.34
N GLY A 388 2.15 11.60 5.30
CA GLY A 388 2.72 12.19 4.10
C GLY A 388 3.14 11.19 3.02
N ARG A 389 3.10 9.88 3.28
CA ARG A 389 3.37 8.86 2.28
C ARG A 389 2.21 8.80 1.28
N ILE A 390 2.47 9.12 0.04
CA ILE A 390 1.53 8.93 -1.06
C ILE A 390 2.19 8.07 -2.10
N CYS A 391 1.47 7.12 -2.72
CA CYS A 391 1.86 6.51 -3.98
C CYS A 391 0.85 6.93 -5.04
N VAL A 392 1.31 7.60 -6.10
CA VAL A 392 0.43 8.11 -7.16
C VAL A 392 1.12 7.96 -8.51
N ARG A 393 0.34 7.79 -9.57
CA ARG A 393 0.91 7.84 -10.92
C ARG A 393 1.48 9.23 -11.16
N ARG A 394 2.71 9.29 -11.69
CA ARG A 394 3.41 10.52 -12.02
C ARG A 394 2.52 11.48 -12.82
N LYS A 395 1.82 10.98 -13.84
CA LYS A 395 0.89 11.77 -14.66
C LYS A 395 -0.18 12.50 -13.85
N HIS A 396 -0.74 11.86 -12.82
CA HIS A 396 -1.81 12.43 -11.99
C HIS A 396 -1.31 13.51 -11.05
N PHE A 397 -0.09 13.35 -10.52
CA PHE A 397 0.58 14.40 -9.76
C PHE A 397 0.79 15.67 -10.59
N PHE A 398 1.18 15.53 -11.87
CA PHE A 398 1.31 16.66 -12.79
C PHE A 398 -0.05 17.28 -13.16
N THR A 399 -1.10 16.48 -13.33
CA THR A 399 -2.45 16.99 -13.63
C THR A 399 -2.97 17.97 -12.57
N VAL A 400 -2.57 17.81 -11.31
CA VAL A 400 -2.97 18.71 -10.21
C VAL A 400 -1.91 19.76 -9.86
N ASN A 401 -0.86 19.92 -10.68
CA ASN A 401 0.26 20.84 -10.48
C ASN A 401 1.03 20.64 -9.15
N GLY A 402 1.16 19.39 -8.70
CA GLY A 402 1.97 19.03 -7.54
C GLY A 402 1.44 19.52 -6.19
N TYR A 403 2.32 19.61 -5.19
CA TYR A 403 2.04 20.20 -3.88
C TYR A 403 1.91 21.72 -3.99
N ASP A 404 0.99 22.33 -3.26
CA ASP A 404 0.80 23.78 -3.28
C ASP A 404 1.95 24.49 -2.55
N GLU A 405 2.80 25.22 -3.30
CA GLU A 405 3.98 25.88 -2.74
C GLU A 405 3.65 27.14 -1.95
N THR A 406 2.38 27.59 -1.96
CA THR A 406 1.94 28.64 -1.05
C THR A 406 1.77 28.13 0.39
N LEU A 407 1.66 26.80 0.56
CA LEU A 407 1.59 26.16 1.87
C LEU A 407 3.00 26.04 2.45
N SER A 408 3.37 27.06 3.21
CA SER A 408 4.66 27.15 3.89
C SER A 408 4.60 26.51 5.29
N GLY A 409 5.66 25.82 5.69
CA GLY A 409 5.75 25.18 7.00
C GLY A 409 4.97 23.87 7.11
N TYR A 410 4.75 23.43 8.35
CA TYR A 410 4.10 22.16 8.69
C TYR A 410 2.57 22.24 8.65
N GLY A 411 1.93 21.23 8.02
CA GLY A 411 0.54 20.85 8.23
C GLY A 411 -0.37 21.12 7.02
N LEU A 412 -1.28 20.17 6.75
CA LEU A 412 -2.29 20.19 5.68
C LEU A 412 -1.82 20.02 4.24
N GLU A 413 -0.53 20.14 3.94
CA GLU A 413 -0.02 20.06 2.57
C GLU A 413 -0.29 18.72 1.87
N ASP A 414 -0.19 17.62 2.61
CA ASP A 414 -0.47 16.28 2.10
C ASP A 414 -1.97 16.08 1.85
N ILE A 415 -2.80 16.52 2.80
CA ILE A 415 -4.26 16.38 2.73
C ILE A 415 -4.85 17.26 1.63
N ASP A 416 -4.28 18.45 1.41
CA ASP A 416 -4.60 19.31 0.29
C ASP A 416 -4.37 18.61 -1.05
N LEU A 417 -3.22 17.97 -1.23
CA LEU A 417 -2.91 17.20 -2.42
C LEU A 417 -3.91 16.03 -2.61
N TYR A 418 -4.22 15.29 -1.54
CA TYR A 418 -5.16 14.16 -1.59
C TYR A 418 -6.56 14.63 -2.02
N ASN A 419 -7.05 15.72 -1.43
CA ASN A 419 -8.32 16.33 -1.78
C ASN A 419 -8.36 16.79 -3.25
N ARG A 420 -7.27 17.38 -3.75
CA ARG A 420 -7.20 17.81 -5.17
C ARG A 420 -7.18 16.63 -6.12
N LEU A 421 -6.52 15.52 -5.77
CA LEU A 421 -6.56 14.28 -6.54
C LEU A 421 -7.98 13.67 -6.56
N GLU A 422 -8.70 13.68 -5.44
CA GLU A 422 -10.11 13.26 -5.39
C GLU A 422 -11.01 14.15 -6.27
N LYS A 423 -10.82 15.47 -6.23
CA LYS A 423 -11.60 16.44 -7.02
C LYS A 423 -11.43 16.26 -8.55
N VAL A 424 -10.32 15.70 -9.01
CA VAL A 424 -10.13 15.34 -10.44
C VAL A 424 -10.61 13.93 -10.79
N GLY A 425 -11.31 13.26 -9.85
CA GLY A 425 -11.98 11.98 -10.08
C GLY A 425 -11.17 10.74 -9.72
N LEU A 426 -10.05 10.87 -9.01
CA LEU A 426 -9.28 9.72 -8.54
C LEU A 426 -9.81 9.19 -7.23
N GLN A 427 -9.83 7.87 -7.09
CA GLN A 427 -10.19 7.20 -5.86
C GLN A 427 -8.99 7.10 -4.92
N GLN A 428 -9.12 7.58 -3.69
CA GLN A 428 -8.14 7.31 -2.64
C GLN A 428 -8.29 5.87 -2.12
N ARG A 429 -7.18 5.12 -2.08
CA ARG A 429 -7.11 3.77 -1.49
C ARG A 429 -6.19 3.79 -0.28
N LEU A 430 -6.65 3.20 0.83
CA LEU A 430 -5.85 3.09 2.03
C LEU A 430 -4.88 1.91 1.94
N LEU A 431 -3.62 2.13 2.34
CA LEU A 431 -2.62 1.10 2.49
C LEU A 431 -2.98 0.18 3.68
N PRO A 432 -2.65 -1.13 3.63
CA PRO A 432 -2.99 -2.08 4.68
C PRO A 432 -2.21 -1.77 5.96
N ILE A 433 -2.91 -1.64 7.09
CA ILE A 433 -2.30 -1.40 8.41
C ILE A 433 -1.23 -2.45 8.70
N GLY A 434 -0.15 -2.05 9.37
CA GLY A 434 0.85 -2.97 9.90
C GLY A 434 2.26 -2.62 9.43
N LYS A 435 2.95 -3.59 8.82
CA LYS A 435 4.42 -3.55 8.58
C LYS A 435 4.95 -2.39 7.75
N TYR A 436 4.09 -1.61 7.10
CA TYR A 436 4.49 -0.45 6.29
C TYR A 436 4.41 0.88 7.05
N TYR A 437 4.04 0.90 8.32
CA TYR A 437 3.69 2.12 9.05
C TYR A 437 4.73 2.56 10.09
N SER A 438 5.95 2.05 10.01
CA SER A 438 7.01 2.39 10.96
C SER A 438 7.72 3.71 10.59
N ALA A 439 7.90 4.57 11.58
CA ALA A 439 8.68 5.79 11.50
C ALA A 439 9.49 5.99 12.79
N ILE A 440 10.59 6.74 12.71
CA ILE A 440 11.37 7.14 13.88
C ILE A 440 10.55 8.16 14.66
N HIS A 441 10.27 7.87 15.92
CA HIS A 441 9.57 8.81 16.78
C HIS A 441 10.43 10.04 17.07
N HIS A 442 9.86 11.24 16.90
CA HIS A 442 10.56 12.49 17.17
C HIS A 442 9.63 13.59 17.67
N SER A 443 10.22 14.62 18.27
CA SER A 443 9.46 15.72 18.90
C SER A 443 8.88 16.71 17.88
N HIS A 444 7.93 17.53 18.33
CA HIS A 444 7.42 18.68 17.56
C HIS A 444 8.49 19.75 17.34
N GLU A 445 9.45 19.89 18.26
CA GLU A 445 10.60 20.80 18.09
C GLU A 445 11.39 20.43 16.84
N GLU A 446 11.68 19.15 16.65
CA GLU A 446 12.37 18.68 15.45
C GLU A 446 11.56 19.00 14.18
N ARG A 447 10.22 18.80 14.20
CA ARG A 447 9.35 19.01 13.01
C ARG A 447 9.52 20.37 12.35
N ILE A 448 9.77 21.41 13.16
CA ILE A 448 9.72 22.80 12.75
C ILE A 448 11.07 23.52 12.84
N SER A 449 12.11 22.90 13.41
CA SER A 449 13.38 23.58 13.77
C SER A 449 14.09 24.25 12.59
N HIS A 450 13.89 23.72 11.37
CA HIS A 450 14.46 24.26 10.13
C HIS A 450 13.44 24.94 9.23
N GLU A 451 12.17 25.02 9.64
CA GLU A 451 11.16 25.81 8.94
C GLU A 451 11.28 27.29 9.36
N TYR A 452 10.72 28.19 8.55
CA TYR A 452 10.85 29.64 8.75
C TYR A 452 10.47 30.10 10.17
N MET A 453 9.30 29.67 10.68
CA MET A 453 8.87 30.07 12.02
C MET A 453 9.80 29.53 13.11
N GLY A 454 10.24 28.26 13.01
CA GLY A 454 11.17 27.68 13.98
C GLY A 454 12.53 28.36 13.99
N MET A 455 13.02 28.82 12.84
CA MET A 455 14.32 29.51 12.72
C MET A 455 14.27 30.98 13.13
N HIS A 456 13.15 31.67 12.91
CA HIS A 456 13.08 33.13 13.01
C HIS A 456 12.30 33.66 14.23
N VAL A 457 11.40 32.87 14.82
CA VAL A 457 10.72 33.24 16.07
C VAL A 457 11.70 33.10 17.24
N GLU A 458 11.88 34.16 18.01
CA GLU A 458 12.74 34.19 19.20
C GLU A 458 11.93 33.87 20.47
N LYS A 459 10.75 34.50 20.63
CA LYS A 459 9.89 34.32 21.81
C LYS A 459 8.42 34.22 21.41
N ILE A 460 7.68 33.44 22.20
CA ILE A 460 6.23 33.32 22.09
C ILE A 460 5.65 33.75 23.43
N TYR A 461 4.61 34.57 23.38
CA TYR A 461 3.82 34.96 24.53
C TYR A 461 2.35 34.59 24.32
N LEU A 462 1.69 34.15 25.38
CA LEU A 462 0.27 33.79 25.38
C LEU A 462 -0.50 34.67 26.35
N SER A 463 -1.70 35.07 25.96
CA SER A 463 -2.69 35.68 26.84
C SER A 463 -4.02 34.94 26.73
N TYR A 464 -4.47 34.36 27.84
CA TYR A 464 -5.74 33.64 27.90
C TYR A 464 -6.91 34.64 27.81
N LEU A 465 -7.84 34.40 26.89
CA LEU A 465 -9.05 35.22 26.74
C LEU A 465 -10.29 34.50 27.26
N ASN A 466 -10.52 33.26 26.81
CA ASN A 466 -11.67 32.44 27.18
C ASN A 466 -11.36 30.94 26.93
N PRO A 467 -12.24 30.00 27.32
CA PRO A 467 -11.96 28.56 27.23
C PRO A 467 -11.60 28.05 25.82
N TYR A 468 -11.92 28.80 24.78
CA TYR A 468 -11.65 28.41 23.39
C TYR A 468 -10.63 29.31 22.70
N THR A 469 -10.24 30.45 23.27
CA THR A 469 -9.47 31.48 22.56
C THR A 469 -8.29 31.98 23.39
N THR A 470 -7.12 32.01 22.74
CA THR A 470 -5.88 32.55 23.29
C THR A 470 -5.29 33.57 22.31
N GLU A 471 -4.85 34.72 22.82
CA GLU A 471 -4.04 35.66 22.03
C GLU A 471 -2.59 35.18 22.06
N VAL A 472 -1.99 35.06 20.87
CA VAL A 472 -0.61 34.64 20.67
C VAL A 472 0.19 35.80 20.12
N LEU A 473 1.35 36.05 20.71
CA LEU A 473 2.30 37.07 20.28
C LEU A 473 3.64 36.40 19.96
N LEU A 474 4.08 36.55 18.71
CA LEU A 474 5.38 36.11 18.24
C LEU A 474 6.34 37.30 18.19
N MET A 475 7.50 37.16 18.81
CA MET A 475 8.63 38.08 18.67
C MET A 475 9.71 37.40 17.83
N TYR A 476 10.08 38.03 16.73
CA TYR A 476 11.09 37.52 15.79
C TYR A 476 12.48 38.06 16.12
N LYS A 477 13.53 37.33 15.71
CA LYS A 477 14.94 37.72 15.93
C LYS A 477 15.33 39.07 15.31
N ASN A 478 14.57 39.54 14.32
CA ASN A 478 14.77 40.86 13.70
C ASN A 478 14.02 41.99 14.45
N GLY A 479 13.44 41.71 15.61
CA GLY A 479 12.68 42.66 16.42
C GLY A 479 11.22 42.88 16.00
N LYS A 480 10.76 42.27 14.90
CA LYS A 480 9.34 42.34 14.51
C LYS A 480 8.48 41.57 15.51
N CYS A 481 7.29 42.09 15.79
CA CYS A 481 6.31 41.44 16.65
C CYS A 481 4.98 41.31 15.92
N ASN A 482 4.42 40.10 15.88
CA ASN A 482 3.12 39.83 15.29
C ASN A 482 2.20 39.21 16.32
N LYS A 483 0.95 39.66 16.37
CA LYS A 483 -0.09 39.05 17.21
C LYS A 483 -1.25 38.48 16.40
N ALA A 484 -1.86 37.43 16.92
CA ALA A 484 -3.07 36.82 16.38
C ALA A 484 -3.89 36.13 17.48
N LEU A 485 -5.15 35.84 17.19
CA LEU A 485 -6.04 35.04 18.02
C LEU A 485 -6.06 33.60 17.50
N LEU A 486 -5.80 32.65 18.40
CA LEU A 486 -5.87 31.22 18.13
C LEU A 486 -7.10 30.63 18.84
N ARG A 487 -7.99 29.98 18.08
CA ARG A 487 -9.23 29.39 18.58
C ARG A 487 -9.26 27.87 18.42
N ASP A 488 -9.68 27.17 19.47
CA ASP A 488 -10.01 25.75 19.45
C ASP A 488 -11.40 25.53 18.83
N ASN A 489 -11.44 25.49 17.49
CA ASN A 489 -12.69 25.27 16.76
C ASN A 489 -13.36 23.93 17.02
N PRO A 490 -12.64 22.78 17.16
CA PRO A 490 -13.26 21.50 17.49
C PRO A 490 -14.15 21.59 18.73
N HIS A 491 -13.68 22.24 19.79
CA HIS A 491 -14.47 22.40 21.01
C HIS A 491 -15.54 23.48 20.87
N PHE A 492 -15.26 24.57 20.17
CA PHE A 492 -16.22 25.65 19.95
C PHE A 492 -17.43 25.21 19.11
N TYR A 493 -17.21 24.39 18.08
CA TYR A 493 -18.25 23.90 17.16
C TYR A 493 -18.76 22.50 17.51
N ARG A 494 -18.42 21.94 18.67
CA ARG A 494 -18.75 20.55 19.06
C ARG A 494 -20.24 20.19 18.94
N ASN A 495 -21.13 21.17 19.09
CA ASN A 495 -22.58 20.99 18.99
C ASN A 495 -23.14 21.19 17.57
N GLN A 496 -22.32 21.49 16.57
CA GLN A 496 -22.73 21.60 15.17
C GLN A 496 -22.50 20.26 14.46
N THR A 497 -23.54 19.73 13.83
CA THR A 497 -23.40 18.59 12.91
C THR A 497 -23.13 19.13 11.51
N ILE A 498 -21.99 18.74 10.94
CA ILE A 498 -21.61 19.09 9.57
C ILE A 498 -21.37 17.79 8.83
N GLN A 499 -21.96 17.66 7.65
CA GLN A 499 -21.73 16.52 6.77
C GLN A 499 -20.57 16.84 5.83
N TYR A 500 -19.69 15.86 5.63
CA TYR A 500 -18.53 15.94 4.76
C TYR A 500 -18.61 14.83 3.73
N ASN A 501 -18.18 15.10 2.49
CA ASN A 501 -18.23 14.10 1.42
C ASN A 501 -17.03 13.16 1.44
N SER A 502 -15.91 13.60 2.03
CA SER A 502 -14.72 12.76 2.23
C SER A 502 -14.00 13.08 3.55
N GLN A 503 -13.11 12.18 3.95
CA GLN A 503 -12.25 12.39 5.12
C GLN A 503 -11.27 13.55 4.91
N ASN A 504 -10.80 13.78 3.68
CA ASN A 504 -9.99 14.95 3.37
C ASN A 504 -10.76 16.25 3.60
N GLU A 505 -12.02 16.31 3.16
CA GLU A 505 -12.87 17.49 3.38
C GLU A 505 -13.06 17.77 4.88
N TYR A 506 -13.28 16.73 5.69
CA TYR A 506 -13.33 16.85 7.15
C TYR A 506 -12.04 17.45 7.71
N ILE A 507 -10.88 16.91 7.33
CA ILE A 507 -9.59 17.34 7.89
C ILE A 507 -9.25 18.77 7.46
N LEU A 508 -9.54 19.15 6.21
CA LEU A 508 -9.26 20.50 5.70
C LEU A 508 -10.20 21.57 6.25
N ASN A 509 -11.36 21.19 6.78
CA ASN A 509 -12.32 22.16 7.29
C ASN A 509 -11.80 22.87 8.54
N SER A 510 -11.77 24.20 8.50
CA SER A 510 -11.28 25.04 9.61
C SER A 510 -12.04 24.81 10.91
N LYS A 511 -13.30 24.33 10.88
CA LYS A 511 -14.08 24.04 12.08
C LYS A 511 -13.59 22.84 12.88
N ASN A 512 -12.82 21.94 12.26
CA ASN A 512 -12.34 20.71 12.89
C ASN A 512 -10.87 20.81 13.36
N ARG A 513 -10.34 22.03 13.50
CA ARG A 513 -8.94 22.27 13.86
C ARG A 513 -8.73 23.57 14.60
N ILE A 514 -7.62 23.68 15.31
CA ILE A 514 -7.22 24.96 15.90
C ILE A 514 -6.91 25.95 14.78
N GLN A 515 -7.53 27.13 14.83
CA GLN A 515 -7.55 28.08 13.72
C GLN A 515 -7.25 29.50 14.20
N ARG A 516 -6.57 30.26 13.34
CA ARG A 516 -6.38 31.70 13.51
C ARG A 516 -7.65 32.46 13.12
N GLU A 517 -8.16 33.33 14.00
CA GLU A 517 -9.42 34.07 13.78
C GLU A 517 -9.25 35.38 13.01
N ASN A 518 -8.07 35.97 13.02
CA ASN A 518 -7.77 37.25 12.41
C ASN A 518 -6.42 37.19 11.69
N ASP A 519 -6.17 38.12 10.78
CA ASP A 519 -4.84 38.25 10.20
C ASP A 519 -3.81 38.72 11.23
N TRP A 520 -2.53 38.47 10.92
CA TRP A 520 -1.43 38.96 11.72
C TRP A 520 -1.51 40.48 11.87
N VAL A 521 -1.48 40.95 13.11
CA VAL A 521 -1.36 42.37 13.42
C VAL A 521 0.08 42.63 13.85
N GLU A 522 0.81 43.39 13.05
CA GLU A 522 2.16 43.85 13.40
C GLU A 522 2.06 44.93 14.49
N ILE A 523 2.90 44.83 15.51
CA ILE A 523 2.88 45.72 16.67
C ILE A 523 4.29 46.07 17.12
N GLN A 524 4.43 47.19 17.83
CA GLN A 524 5.68 47.54 18.51
C GLN A 524 5.66 47.02 19.95
N TRP A 525 6.74 46.36 20.37
CA TRP A 525 6.84 45.79 21.73
C TRP A 525 6.55 46.81 22.84
N ALA A 526 7.04 48.05 22.70
CA ALA A 526 6.81 49.13 23.67
C ALA A 526 5.31 49.46 23.89
N SER A 527 4.43 49.13 22.95
CA SER A 527 2.98 49.38 23.07
C SER A 527 2.22 48.31 23.86
N LEU A 528 2.85 47.17 24.14
CA LEU A 528 2.24 46.03 24.86
C LEU A 528 2.51 46.02 26.35
N SER A 529 3.67 46.56 26.77
CA SER A 529 4.14 46.52 28.17
C SER A 529 3.20 47.18 29.18
N GLU A 530 2.21 47.95 28.72
CA GLU A 530 1.28 48.69 29.58
C GLU A 530 -0.13 48.09 29.68
N LYS A 531 -0.54 47.11 28.85
CA LYS A 531 -1.97 46.77 28.69
C LYS A 531 -2.40 45.29 28.68
N ALA A 532 -1.50 44.32 28.61
CA ALA A 532 -1.90 42.91 28.51
C ALA A 532 -1.04 41.96 29.36
N SER A 533 -1.69 41.06 30.10
CA SER A 533 -1.06 39.97 30.85
C SER A 533 -0.60 38.88 29.88
N PHE A 534 0.51 39.14 29.19
CA PHE A 534 1.19 38.15 28.35
C PHE A 534 2.16 37.33 29.19
N TYR A 535 2.13 36.02 29.02
CA TYR A 535 3.05 35.09 29.67
C TYR A 535 3.98 34.48 28.63
N GLU A 536 5.29 34.59 28.87
CA GLU A 536 6.28 34.00 27.98
C GLU A 536 6.22 32.47 28.05
N VAL A 537 6.19 31.81 26.90
CA VAL A 537 6.21 30.35 26.80
C VAL A 537 7.64 29.87 27.03
N LYS A 538 7.89 29.32 28.22
CA LYS A 538 9.20 28.74 28.60
C LYS A 538 9.32 27.25 28.29
N SER A 539 8.20 26.53 28.18
CA SER A 539 8.21 25.11 27.82
C SER A 539 8.47 24.94 26.32
N LYS A 540 9.52 24.20 25.96
CA LYS A 540 9.85 23.89 24.56
C LYS A 540 8.74 23.10 23.84
N GLU A 541 8.09 22.18 24.56
CA GLU A 541 6.98 21.39 24.02
C GLU A 541 5.79 22.30 23.68
N LEU A 542 5.41 23.19 24.61
CA LEU A 542 4.33 24.15 24.36
C LEU A 542 4.71 25.13 23.25
N TRP A 543 5.98 25.57 23.21
CA TRP A 543 6.48 26.48 22.19
C TRP A 543 6.34 25.89 20.79
N SER A 544 6.80 24.64 20.60
CA SER A 544 6.70 23.94 19.32
C SER A 544 5.27 23.59 18.95
N THR A 545 4.44 23.23 19.93
CA THR A 545 3.00 22.99 19.74
C THR A 545 2.29 24.24 19.21
N VAL A 546 2.55 25.41 19.78
CA VAL A 546 1.94 26.67 19.34
C VAL A 546 2.36 27.01 17.91
N LEU A 547 3.64 26.83 17.57
CA LEU A 547 4.10 27.07 16.20
C LEU A 547 3.47 26.10 15.18
N LEU A 548 3.29 24.82 15.54
CA LEU A 548 2.59 23.87 14.68
C LEU A 548 1.16 24.31 14.42
N PHE A 549 0.41 24.72 15.45
CA PHE A 549 -0.96 25.21 15.26
C PHE A 549 -1.00 26.47 14.39
N LEU A 550 -0.05 27.39 14.55
CA LEU A 550 0.01 28.60 13.74
C LEU A 550 0.35 28.29 12.28
N SER A 551 1.33 27.42 12.03
CA SER A 551 1.71 26.96 10.70
C SER A 551 0.54 26.27 9.99
N GLU A 552 -0.10 25.32 10.67
CA GLU A 552 -1.24 24.59 10.14
C GLU A 552 -2.44 25.52 9.88
N SER A 553 -2.68 26.49 10.77
CA SER A 553 -3.75 27.48 10.60
C SER A 553 -3.50 28.42 9.42
N GLN A 554 -2.24 28.79 9.14
CA GLN A 554 -1.85 29.58 7.98
C GLN A 554 -2.13 28.80 6.70
N ASN A 555 -1.73 27.53 6.65
CA ASN A 555 -2.00 26.67 5.50
C ASN A 555 -3.51 26.47 5.28
N CYS A 556 -4.31 26.36 6.34
CA CYS A 556 -5.78 26.32 6.23
C CYS A 556 -6.35 27.60 5.63
N VAL A 557 -5.84 28.79 6.01
CA VAL A 557 -6.26 30.07 5.42
C VAL A 557 -5.92 30.10 3.93
N GLU A 558 -4.69 29.73 3.54
CA GLU A 558 -4.27 29.73 2.13
C GLU A 558 -5.14 28.80 1.27
N ILE A 559 -5.41 27.58 1.76
CA ILE A 559 -6.29 26.61 1.08
C ILE A 559 -7.69 27.19 0.89
N ASN A 560 -8.29 27.76 1.95
CA ASN A 560 -9.62 28.35 1.89
C ASN A 560 -9.68 29.54 0.93
N GLU A 561 -8.69 30.43 0.99
CA GLU A 561 -8.60 31.55 0.06
C GLU A 561 -8.44 31.12 -1.39
N ARG A 562 -7.57 30.12 -1.63
CA ARG A 562 -7.36 29.54 -2.96
C ARG A 562 -8.65 28.94 -3.49
N ASP A 563 -9.34 28.11 -2.72
CA ASP A 563 -10.58 27.44 -3.13
C ASP A 563 -11.71 28.46 -3.36
N ASN A 564 -11.87 29.46 -2.47
CA ASN A 564 -12.86 30.53 -2.63
C ASN A 564 -12.62 31.37 -3.89
N LYS A 565 -11.36 31.69 -4.18
CA LYS A 565 -10.96 32.45 -5.38
C LYS A 565 -10.82 31.56 -6.62
N ARG A 566 -11.00 30.23 -6.50
CA ARG A 566 -10.77 29.23 -7.56
C ARG A 566 -9.40 29.36 -8.24
N ARG A 567 -8.37 29.69 -7.45
CA ARG A 567 -6.99 29.81 -7.94
C ARG A 567 -6.43 28.44 -8.27
N VAL A 568 -5.75 28.34 -9.41
CA VAL A 568 -5.04 27.13 -9.81
C VAL A 568 -3.74 27.03 -9.01
N VAL A 569 -3.49 25.88 -8.38
CA VAL A 569 -2.24 25.62 -7.67
C VAL A 569 -1.07 25.75 -8.65
N ASN A 570 -0.03 26.48 -8.24
CA ASN A 570 1.23 26.63 -8.97
C ASN A 570 1.06 26.98 -10.45
N GLN A 571 0.13 27.88 -10.77
CA GLN A 571 -0.20 28.25 -12.16
C GLN A 571 1.04 28.70 -12.96
N ASP A 572 1.98 29.35 -12.29
CA ASP A 572 3.19 29.87 -12.93
C ASP A 572 4.35 28.88 -12.94
N GLY A 573 4.17 27.63 -12.50
CA GLY A 573 5.23 26.61 -12.33
C GLY A 573 5.59 26.34 -10.86
N TYR A 574 6.25 25.20 -10.60
CA TYR A 574 6.58 24.73 -9.24
C TYR A 574 7.84 23.86 -9.20
N GLY A 575 8.40 23.67 -8.01
CA GLY A 575 9.61 22.91 -7.74
C GLY A 575 10.80 23.53 -8.46
N ARG A 576 10.87 24.87 -8.46
CA ARG A 576 11.87 25.63 -9.20
C ARG A 576 13.17 25.73 -8.44
N GLY A 577 14.27 25.67 -9.16
CA GLY A 577 15.58 25.91 -8.57
C GLY A 577 16.69 25.13 -9.26
N ILE A 578 17.88 25.29 -8.74
CA ILE A 578 19.09 24.65 -9.26
C ILE A 578 19.44 23.45 -8.39
N VAL A 579 19.72 22.31 -9.04
CA VAL A 579 20.25 21.12 -8.37
C VAL A 579 21.49 20.57 -9.07
N TYR A 580 22.36 19.96 -8.26
CA TYR A 580 23.51 19.17 -8.69
C TYR A 580 23.18 17.69 -8.52
N LYS A 581 23.58 16.86 -9.48
CA LYS A 581 23.25 15.42 -9.50
C LYS A 581 24.46 14.56 -9.12
N ASN A 582 24.21 13.53 -8.30
CA ASN A 582 25.13 12.42 -7.99
C ASN A 582 26.55 12.86 -7.64
N LEU A 583 26.68 13.80 -6.69
CA LEU A 583 27.97 14.28 -6.19
C LEU A 583 28.85 14.96 -7.26
N ASN A 584 28.27 15.26 -8.43
CA ASN A 584 28.92 15.96 -9.52
C ASN A 584 28.45 17.42 -9.56
N ASN A 585 29.30 18.32 -9.07
CA ASN A 585 29.04 19.76 -9.04
C ASN A 585 29.08 20.42 -10.44
N GLU A 586 29.52 19.71 -11.48
CA GLU A 586 29.50 20.20 -12.86
C GLU A 586 28.17 19.88 -13.59
N THR A 587 27.41 18.91 -13.08
CA THR A 587 26.12 18.51 -13.68
C THR A 587 24.99 19.32 -13.06
N LEU A 588 24.81 20.53 -13.58
CA LEU A 588 23.76 21.47 -13.18
C LEU A 588 22.43 21.14 -13.89
N ILE A 589 21.36 21.03 -13.11
CA ILE A 589 19.98 20.87 -13.62
C ILE A 589 19.16 22.05 -13.13
N GLU A 590 18.58 22.80 -14.08
CA GLU A 590 17.70 23.92 -13.80
C GLU A 590 16.24 23.46 -13.92
N LEU A 591 15.52 23.44 -12.80
CA LEU A 591 14.08 23.19 -12.78
C LEU A 591 13.34 24.51 -12.99
N LYS A 592 12.82 24.71 -14.20
CA LYS A 592 12.02 25.90 -14.59
C LYS A 592 10.54 25.74 -14.27
#